data_AF-A0A6L5F312-F1
#
_entry.id   AF-A0A6L5F312-F1
#
_cell.length_a   1.000
_cell.length_b   1.000
_cell.length_c   1.000
_cell.angle_alpha   90.00
_cell.angle_beta   90.00
_cell.angle_gamma   90.00
#
_symmetry.space_group_name_H-M   'P 1'
#
loop_
_entity.id
_entity.type
_entity.pdbx_description
1 polymer ?
#
loop_
_entity_poly.entity_id
_entity_poly.type
_entity_poly.pdbx_seq_one_letter_code
_entity_poly.pdbx_strand_id
1 'polypeptide(L)'
;MRDPNNLSPEDEQRLQKVLDRCPELAAARRHVGAFAHMIRDLRGDLLPEWIDRVHADNLPALHSFITGLHHDLDAVTAGLTLEPSNGRTEGTVNRIKAIKRGMFGRANLDLLKKRILLA
;
A
#
# COMPACT_ATOMS: atom_id res chain seq x y z
N MET A 1 -3.29 -1.79 9.41
CA MET A 1 -2.58 -3.04 9.05
C MET A 1 -2.24 -3.74 10.36
N ARG A 2 -2.64 -5.00 10.55
CA ARG A 2 -2.30 -5.74 11.78
C ARG A 2 -0.78 -5.98 11.77
N ASP A 3 -0.11 -5.70 12.87
CA ASP A 3 1.33 -5.98 13.00
C ASP A 3 1.55 -7.48 12.78
N PRO A 4 2.34 -7.91 11.77
CA PRO A 4 2.67 -9.31 11.55
C PRO A 4 3.27 -10.00 12.79
N ASN A 5 3.83 -9.24 13.73
CA ASN A 5 4.44 -9.73 14.96
C ASN A 5 3.44 -9.92 16.11
N ASN A 6 2.14 -9.67 15.90
CA ASN A 6 1.10 -9.77 16.92
C ASN A 6 0.15 -10.97 16.66
N LEU A 7 0.75 -12.12 16.33
CA LEU A 7 0.06 -13.40 16.17
C LEU A 7 0.13 -14.18 17.49
N SER A 8 -0.93 -14.94 17.78
CA SER A 8 -0.87 -15.90 18.88
C SER A 8 0.05 -17.07 18.48
N PRO A 9 0.67 -17.78 19.44
CA PRO A 9 1.51 -18.94 19.13
C PRO A 9 0.78 -20.02 18.32
N GLU A 10 -0.53 -20.16 18.53
CA GLU A 10 -1.38 -21.10 17.79
C GLU A 10 -1.56 -20.66 16.33
N ASP A 11 -1.78 -19.37 16.09
CA ASP A 11 -1.91 -18.82 14.74
C ASP A 11 -0.58 -18.85 13.98
N GLU A 12 0.55 -18.64 14.66
CA GLU A 12 1.88 -18.79 14.06
C GLU A 12 2.11 -20.22 13.57
N GLN A 13 1.78 -21.22 14.39
CA GLN A 13 1.89 -22.63 13.98
C GLN A 13 0.96 -22.97 12.81
N ARG A 14 -0.28 -22.48 12.82
CA ARG A 14 -1.21 -22.67 11.70
C ARG A 14 -0.68 -22.03 10.42
N LEU A 15 -0.17 -20.79 10.52
CA LEU A 15 0.41 -20.08 9.40
C LEU A 15 1.61 -20.84 8.84
N GLN A 16 2.53 -21.29 9.69
CA GLN A 16 3.71 -22.03 9.25
C GLN A 16 3.33 -23.29 8.47
N LYS A 17 2.36 -24.08 8.97
CA LYS A 17 1.86 -25.27 8.27
C LYS A 17 1.30 -24.96 6.87
N VAL A 18 0.73 -23.77 6.67
CA VAL A 18 0.22 -23.34 5.36
C VAL A 18 1.38 -22.93 4.45
N LEU A 19 2.35 -22.17 4.98
CA LEU A 19 3.52 -21.73 4.22
C LEU A 19 4.41 -22.90 3.77
N ASP A 20 4.56 -23.93 4.61
CA ASP A 20 5.31 -25.14 4.28
C ASP A 20 4.70 -25.91 3.09
N ARG A 21 3.41 -25.73 2.84
CA ARG A 21 2.68 -26.40 1.74
C ARG A 21 2.63 -25.59 0.45
N CYS A 22 2.95 -24.30 0.49
CA CYS A 22 2.88 -23.41 -0.67
C CYS A 22 4.08 -22.44 -0.68
N PRO A 23 5.19 -22.83 -1.33
CA PRO A 23 6.39 -22.02 -1.45
C PRO A 23 6.13 -20.63 -2.06
N GLU A 24 5.18 -20.52 -2.99
CA GLU A 24 4.77 -19.27 -3.62
C GLU A 24 4.14 -18.32 -2.60
N LEU A 25 3.30 -18.82 -1.70
CA LEU A 25 2.70 -18.03 -0.63
C LEU A 25 3.74 -17.61 0.42
N ALA A 26 4.70 -18.49 0.71
CA ALA A 26 5.85 -18.15 1.56
C ALA A 26 6.67 -17.01 0.94
N ALA A 27 6.97 -17.09 -0.36
CA ALA A 27 7.67 -16.04 -1.09
C ALA A 27 6.88 -14.72 -1.12
N ALA A 28 5.59 -14.77 -1.44
CA ALA A 28 4.72 -13.59 -1.42
C ALA A 28 4.69 -12.94 -0.04
N ARG A 29 4.58 -13.72 1.04
CA ARG A 29 4.61 -13.18 2.41
C ARG A 29 5.93 -12.48 2.72
N ARG A 30 7.07 -13.05 2.33
CA ARG A 30 8.39 -12.40 2.52
C ARG A 30 8.44 -11.05 1.79
N HIS A 31 8.06 -11.01 0.52
CA HIS A 31 8.12 -9.80 -0.29
C HIS A 31 7.19 -8.70 0.20
N VAL A 32 5.96 -9.05 0.56
CA VAL A 32 4.99 -8.10 1.15
C VAL A 32 5.48 -7.59 2.50
N GLY A 33 6.07 -8.46 3.32
CA GLY A 33 6.66 -8.07 4.61
C GLY A 33 7.83 -7.11 4.45
N ALA A 34 8.75 -7.39 3.52
CA ALA A 34 9.87 -6.52 3.21
C ALA A 34 9.40 -5.15 2.68
N PHE A 35 8.40 -5.13 1.80
CA PHE A 35 7.82 -3.88 1.29
C PHE A 35 7.14 -3.06 2.40
N ALA A 36 6.41 -3.71 3.30
CA ALA A 36 5.80 -3.04 4.45
C ALA A 36 6.85 -2.44 5.40
N HIS A 37 7.98 -3.13 5.60
CA HIS A 37 9.13 -2.60 6.35
C HIS A 37 9.69 -1.34 5.67
N MET A 38 9.88 -1.36 4.35
CA MET A 38 10.34 -0.18 3.60
C MET A 38 9.39 1.01 3.74
N ILE A 39 8.07 0.79 3.70
CA ILE A 39 7.07 1.86 3.92
C ILE A 39 7.19 2.44 5.32
N ARG A 40 7.23 1.57 6.34
CA ARG A 40 7.21 1.99 7.74
C ARG A 40 8.48 2.74 8.13
N ASP A 41 9.62 2.26 7.65
CA ASP A 41 10.94 2.70 8.09
C ASP A 41 11.60 3.65 7.06
N LEU A 42 10.82 4.10 6.07
CA LEU A 42 11.19 5.04 5.01
C LEU A 42 12.49 4.63 4.28
N ARG A 43 12.54 3.37 3.84
CA ARG A 43 13.69 2.77 3.15
C ARG A 43 13.51 2.65 1.64
N GLY A 44 13.24 3.76 0.98
CA GLY A 44 13.16 3.84 -0.49
C GLY A 44 14.47 3.47 -1.18
N ASP A 45 15.61 3.58 -0.49
CA ASP A 45 16.93 3.13 -0.96
C ASP A 45 16.99 1.62 -1.25
N LEU A 46 16.15 0.82 -0.59
CA LEU A 46 16.09 -0.64 -0.76
C LEU A 46 15.17 -1.08 -1.91
N LEU A 47 14.42 -0.15 -2.53
CA LEU A 47 13.41 -0.47 -3.55
C LEU A 47 14.00 -1.20 -4.77
N PRO A 48 15.15 -0.80 -5.35
CA PRO A 48 15.71 -1.51 -6.51
C PRO A 48 16.07 -2.96 -6.19
N GLU A 49 16.77 -3.18 -5.06
CA GLU A 49 17.15 -4.53 -4.61
C GLU A 49 15.91 -5.39 -4.31
N TRP A 50 14.85 -4.78 -3.76
CA TRP A 50 13.59 -5.47 -3.55
C TRP A 50 12.91 -5.88 -4.87
N ILE A 51 12.90 -5.01 -5.88
CA ILE A 51 12.37 -5.31 -7.22
C ILE A 51 13.10 -6.52 -7.82
N ASP A 52 14.43 -6.55 -7.75
CA ASP A 52 15.25 -7.65 -8.26
C ASP A 52 14.91 -8.98 -7.56
N ARG A 53 14.76 -8.95 -6.23
CA ARG A 53 14.39 -10.13 -5.43
C ARG A 53 13.00 -10.67 -5.80
N VAL A 54 12.04 -9.80 -6.09
CA VAL A 54 10.70 -10.23 -6.51
C VAL A 54 10.72 -10.85 -7.91
N HIS A 55 11.55 -10.34 -8.82
CA HIS A 55 11.73 -10.92 -10.15
C HIS A 55 12.40 -12.30 -10.12
N ALA A 56 13.21 -12.60 -9.11
CA ALA A 56 13.81 -13.92 -8.93
C ALA A 56 12.79 -15.01 -8.53
N ASP A 57 11.67 -14.63 -7.91
CA ASP A 57 10.59 -15.54 -7.56
C ASP A 57 9.48 -15.53 -8.64
N ASN A 58 8.88 -16.68 -8.94
CA ASN A 58 7.81 -16.79 -9.95
C ASN A 58 6.44 -16.35 -9.37
N LEU A 59 6.23 -15.05 -9.23
CA LEU A 59 5.03 -14.46 -8.63
C LEU A 59 4.37 -13.45 -9.59
N PRO A 60 3.55 -13.92 -10.56
CA PRO A 60 3.00 -13.06 -11.63
C PRO A 60 2.23 -11.83 -11.14
N ALA A 61 1.51 -11.95 -10.02
CA ALA A 61 0.78 -10.84 -9.43
C ALA A 61 1.73 -9.74 -8.90
N LEU A 62 2.86 -10.13 -8.30
CA LEU A 62 3.86 -9.18 -7.83
C LEU A 62 4.70 -8.60 -8.98
N HIS A 63 4.94 -9.36 -10.05
CA HIS A 63 5.55 -8.80 -11.26
C HIS A 63 4.66 -7.72 -11.88
N SER A 64 3.34 -7.95 -11.96
CA SER A 64 2.39 -6.95 -12.44
C SER A 64 2.37 -5.69 -11.55
N PHE A 65 2.49 -5.86 -10.23
CA PHE A 65 2.62 -4.75 -9.29
C PHE A 65 3.88 -3.92 -9.55
N ILE A 66 5.03 -4.58 -9.76
CA ILE A 66 6.29 -3.91 -10.08
C ILE A 66 6.21 -3.14 -11.39
N THR A 67 5.58 -3.70 -12.43
CA THR A 67 5.33 -2.97 -13.68
C THR A 67 4.57 -1.66 -13.41
N GLY A 68 3.58 -1.69 -12.51
CA GLY A 68 2.89 -0.49 -12.04
C GLY A 68 3.83 0.50 -11.34
N LEU A 69 4.71 0.02 -10.45
CA LEU A 69 5.67 0.89 -9.74
C LEU A 69 6.66 1.57 -10.69
N HIS A 70 7.10 0.87 -11.75
CA HIS A 70 8.05 1.43 -12.70
C HIS A 70 7.52 2.68 -13.43
N HIS A 71 6.21 2.79 -13.64
CA HIS A 71 5.62 3.97 -14.26
C HIS A 71 5.84 5.25 -13.46
N ASP A 72 5.92 5.15 -12.13
CA ASP A 72 6.04 6.27 -11.19
C ASP A 72 7.21 6.06 -10.22
N LEU A 73 8.31 5.43 -10.68
CA LEU A 73 9.40 4.96 -9.81
C LEU A 73 9.96 6.06 -8.91
N ASP A 74 10.17 7.26 -9.45
CA ASP A 74 10.67 8.41 -8.69
C ASP A 74 9.69 8.81 -7.57
N ALA A 75 8.39 8.84 -7.87
CA ALA A 75 7.36 9.19 -6.91
C ALA A 75 7.18 8.12 -5.84
N VAL A 76 7.28 6.83 -6.22
CA VAL A 76 7.26 5.71 -5.29
C VAL A 76 8.48 5.75 -4.38
N THR A 77 9.67 5.98 -4.93
CA THR A 77 10.92 6.10 -4.16
C THR A 77 10.82 7.26 -3.17
N ALA A 78 10.34 8.42 -3.61
CA ALA A 78 10.11 9.56 -2.74
C ALA A 78 9.08 9.25 -1.64
N GLY A 79 7.97 8.58 -1.97
CA GLY A 79 6.96 8.14 -1.00
C GLY A 79 7.45 7.12 0.01
N LEU A 80 8.50 6.36 -0.32
CA LEU A 80 9.19 5.43 0.57
C LEU A 80 10.39 6.07 1.29
N THR A 81 10.70 7.35 1.08
CA THR A 81 11.91 7.99 1.65
C THR A 81 11.59 9.22 2.50
N LEU A 82 10.58 9.99 2.10
CA LEU A 82 10.26 11.28 2.70
C LEU A 82 9.30 11.10 3.88
N GLU A 83 9.56 11.80 5.00
CA GLU A 83 8.65 11.83 6.16
C GLU A 83 7.28 12.46 5.84
N PRO A 84 7.18 13.53 5.03
CA PRO A 84 5.89 14.06 4.61
C PRO A 84 5.11 13.04 3.79
N SER A 85 3.91 12.66 4.29
CA SER A 85 3.00 11.77 3.58
C SER A 85 1.87 12.53 2.88
N ASN A 86 1.32 11.93 1.82
CA ASN A 86 0.12 12.41 1.15
C ASN A 86 -1.17 12.27 1.99
N GLY A 87 -1.10 11.75 3.21
CA GLY A 87 -2.26 11.42 4.03
C GLY A 87 -3.20 12.61 4.31
N ARG A 88 -2.67 13.82 4.51
CA ARG A 88 -3.50 15.03 4.69
C ARG A 88 -4.27 15.41 3.43
N THR A 89 -3.60 15.34 2.29
CA THR A 89 -4.19 15.61 0.97
C THR A 89 -5.26 14.56 0.65
N GLU A 90 -4.95 13.29 0.83
CA GLU A 90 -5.90 12.18 0.62
C GLU A 90 -7.10 12.27 1.57
N GLY A 91 -6.89 12.62 2.84
CA GLY A 91 -7.96 12.85 3.80
C GLY A 91 -8.93 13.94 3.35
N THR A 92 -8.38 15.04 2.82
CA THR A 92 -9.17 16.15 2.27
C THR A 92 -9.93 15.72 1.02
N VAL A 93 -9.27 15.02 0.09
CA VAL A 93 -9.91 14.45 -1.11
C VAL A 93 -11.03 13.47 -0.73
N ASN A 94 -10.84 12.64 0.29
CA ASN A 94 -11.84 11.71 0.78
C ASN A 94 -13.04 12.42 1.40
N ARG A 95 -12.82 13.49 2.18
CA ARG A 95 -13.89 14.35 2.70
C ARG A 95 -14.71 14.97 1.56
N ILE A 96 -14.03 15.51 0.55
CA ILE A 96 -14.68 16.11 -0.63
C ILE A 96 -15.51 15.06 -1.38
N LYS A 97 -14.96 13.86 -1.61
CA LYS A 97 -15.66 12.74 -2.24
C LYS A 97 -16.89 12.31 -1.41
N ALA A 98 -16.78 12.28 -0.08
CA ALA A 98 -17.89 11.94 0.81
C ALA A 98 -19.04 12.95 0.70
N ILE A 99 -18.74 14.26 0.76
CA ILE A 99 -19.73 15.34 0.59
C ILE A 99 -20.42 15.21 -0.78
N LYS A 100 -19.65 15.02 -1.86
CA LYS A 100 -20.21 14.84 -3.21
C LYS A 100 -21.11 13.59 -3.32
N ARG A 101 -20.71 12.47 -2.71
CA ARG A 101 -21.53 11.24 -2.68
C ARG A 101 -22.82 11.41 -1.86
N GLY A 102 -22.77 12.12 -0.75
CA GLY A 102 -23.96 12.48 0.04
C GLY A 102 -24.96 13.37 -0.72
N MET A 103 -24.58 13.90 -1.88
CA MET A 103 -25.44 14.63 -2.82
C MET A 103 -25.86 13.81 -4.02
N PHE A 104 -25.67 12.49 -3.99
CA PHE A 104 -25.94 11.59 -5.11
C PHE A 104 -25.23 12.02 -6.41
N GLY A 105 -24.05 12.61 -6.28
CA GLY A 105 -23.27 13.11 -7.43
C GLY A 105 -23.81 14.40 -8.08
N ARG A 106 -24.91 14.97 -7.57
CA ARG A 106 -25.57 16.17 -8.14
C ARG A 106 -24.94 17.51 -7.73
N ALA A 107 -23.71 17.48 -7.23
CA ALA A 107 -22.98 18.68 -6.84
C ALA A 107 -22.13 19.17 -8.01
N ASN A 108 -22.59 20.20 -8.73
CA ASN A 108 -21.72 20.98 -9.60
C ASN A 108 -20.65 21.69 -8.74
N LEU A 109 -19.59 22.22 -9.38
CA LEU A 109 -18.44 22.77 -8.65
C LEU A 109 -18.83 23.86 -7.65
N ASP A 110 -19.73 24.77 -8.04
CA ASP A 110 -20.17 25.87 -7.17
C ASP A 110 -20.91 25.37 -5.93
N LEU A 111 -21.81 24.40 -6.10
CA LEU A 111 -22.56 23.81 -4.99
C LEU A 111 -21.66 22.97 -4.08
N LEU A 112 -20.71 22.23 -4.66
CA LEU A 112 -19.72 21.46 -3.90
C LEU A 112 -18.83 22.39 -3.08
N LYS A 113 -18.35 23.49 -3.67
CA LYS A 113 -17.54 24.51 -2.97
C LYS A 113 -18.29 25.11 -1.79
N LYS A 114 -19.57 25.51 -1.99
CA LYS A 114 -20.42 26.02 -0.91
C LYS A 114 -20.56 25.00 0.23
N ARG A 115 -20.81 23.73 -0.08
CA ARG A 115 -20.94 22.69 0.96
C ARG A 115 -19.65 22.36 1.68
N ILE A 116 -18.49 22.45 1.02
CA ILE A 116 -17.20 22.24 1.68
C ILE A 116 -16.91 23.37 2.67
N LEU A 117 -17.21 24.62 2.31
CA LEU A 117 -16.98 25.80 3.15
C LEU A 117 -17.94 25.88 4.35
N LEU A 118 -19.13 25.30 4.25
CA LEU A 118 -20.17 25.32 5.29
C LEU A 118 -20.19 24.08 6.19
N ALA A 119 -19.29 23.12 6.00
CA ALA A 119 -19.25 21.82 6.69
C ALA A 119 -18.06 21.69 7.64
#